data_AF-A0A0F9DUL5-F1
#
_entry.id   AF-A0A0F9DUL5-F1
#
_cell.length_a   1.000
_cell.length_b   1.000
_cell.length_c   1.000
_cell.angle_alpha   90.00
_cell.angle_beta   90.00
_cell.angle_gamma   90.00
#
_symmetry.space_group_name_H-M   'P 1'
#
loop_
_entity.id
_entity.type
_entity.pdbx_description
1 polymer ?
#
loop_
_entity_poly.entity_id
_entity_poly.type
_entity_poly.pdbx_seq_one_letter_code
_entity_poly.pdbx_strand_id
1 'polypeptide(L)'
;MGCPYWGDGKGFVPDLINDQARVFIVAQNPGESEERGERLVEYKYGQPIYEPCEPQPMVGKTGFAMDREYFPIATLTRDNVSLGNGLRCRINHKDKVPPLKNVELREALAHCHYAHYKLPEKTKLVVAQGELGLYAMTQEGLDAGVSITSCRGWVLPYTPLDQPRLVISDIWTPRQAKYLAGALCEIPVLAVNHLAYIFRYPTAAMYAKSDWAKIPRILAGTWPRKPTPILDVPPVVLPRRFAFDTEFIPEKGRLLRYSMAYPTLPTNELCVRVVEREMAESHIFPTVLFPPLVIAHHIMADIGYLEDLFNLKPGD
;
A
#
# COMPACT_ATOMS: atom_id res chain seq x y z
N MET A 1 -32.17 -5.41 10.03
CA MET A 1 -32.54 -4.61 8.85
C MET A 1 -31.73 -5.12 7.67
N GLY A 2 -32.30 -5.18 6.46
CA GLY A 2 -31.57 -5.62 5.26
C GLY A 2 -30.57 -4.59 4.76
N CYS A 3 -29.65 -4.99 3.87
CA CYS A 3 -28.67 -4.09 3.26
C CYS A 3 -29.37 -3.06 2.34
N PRO A 4 -29.05 -1.75 2.41
CA PRO A 4 -29.70 -0.72 1.58
C PRO A 4 -29.36 -0.86 0.09
N TYR A 5 -28.30 -1.57 -0.24
CA TYR A 5 -27.93 -1.91 -1.63
C TYR A 5 -28.23 -3.36 -1.99
N TRP A 6 -29.06 -4.03 -1.19
CA TRP A 6 -29.66 -5.30 -1.60
C TRP A 6 -30.66 -5.04 -2.72
N GLY A 7 -30.19 -5.13 -3.97
CA GLY A 7 -31.01 -5.08 -5.16
C GLY A 7 -31.72 -6.40 -5.43
N ASP A 8 -31.64 -6.90 -6.67
CA ASP A 8 -32.32 -8.12 -7.10
C ASP A 8 -31.65 -9.44 -6.65
N GLY A 9 -30.52 -9.37 -5.93
CA GLY A 9 -29.75 -10.52 -5.45
C GLY A 9 -28.97 -11.27 -6.53
N LYS A 10 -29.15 -10.97 -7.82
CA LYS A 10 -28.42 -11.63 -8.93
C LYS A 10 -26.97 -11.17 -9.05
N GLY A 11 -26.66 -9.99 -8.51
CA GLY A 11 -25.32 -9.42 -8.43
C GLY A 11 -24.53 -9.81 -7.17
N PHE A 12 -25.01 -10.77 -6.37
CA PHE A 12 -24.30 -11.21 -5.17
C PHE A 12 -23.11 -12.08 -5.55
N VAL A 13 -21.92 -11.66 -5.14
CA VAL A 13 -20.66 -12.39 -5.37
C VAL A 13 -20.05 -12.74 -4.01
N PRO A 14 -20.05 -14.03 -3.63
CA PRO A 14 -19.47 -14.49 -2.37
C PRO A 14 -17.95 -14.30 -2.34
N ASP A 15 -17.36 -14.41 -1.15
CA ASP A 15 -15.90 -14.49 -1.04
C ASP A 15 -15.40 -15.85 -1.58
N LEU A 16 -14.24 -15.85 -2.21
CA LEU A 16 -13.50 -17.06 -2.53
C LEU A 16 -12.65 -17.42 -1.31
N ILE A 17 -13.11 -18.40 -0.53
CA ILE A 17 -12.46 -18.82 0.71
C ILE A 17 -11.58 -20.05 0.47
N ASN A 18 -10.30 -19.93 0.81
CA ASN A 18 -9.39 -21.05 1.01
C ASN A 18 -8.99 -21.10 2.49
N ASP A 19 -9.42 -22.15 3.20
CA ASP A 19 -9.16 -22.32 4.63
C ASP A 19 -7.66 -22.51 4.96
N GLN A 20 -6.82 -22.80 3.96
CA GLN A 20 -5.35 -22.88 4.08
C GLN A 20 -4.62 -21.58 3.74
N ALA A 21 -5.33 -20.57 3.22
CA ALA A 21 -4.72 -19.33 2.79
C ALA A 21 -4.12 -18.56 3.98
N ARG A 22 -2.88 -18.11 3.80
CA ARG A 22 -2.21 -17.21 4.75
C ARG A 22 -2.51 -15.74 4.50
N VAL A 23 -3.08 -15.42 3.34
CA VAL A 23 -3.40 -14.06 2.92
C VAL A 23 -4.87 -13.99 2.53
N PHE A 24 -5.59 -13.00 3.07
CA PHE A 24 -6.93 -12.65 2.62
C PHE A 24 -6.91 -11.26 1.98
N ILE A 25 -7.30 -11.16 0.72
CA ILE A 25 -7.30 -9.91 -0.03
C ILE A 25 -8.73 -9.39 -0.11
N VAL A 26 -8.95 -8.15 0.32
CA VAL A 26 -10.27 -7.52 0.35
C VAL A 26 -10.27 -6.27 -0.52
N ALA A 27 -11.04 -6.29 -1.60
CA ALA A 27 -11.22 -5.15 -2.50
C ALA A 27 -12.55 -4.41 -2.26
N GLN A 28 -13.05 -3.69 -3.25
CA GLN A 28 -14.15 -2.73 -3.10
C GLN A 28 -15.53 -3.40 -3.17
N ASN A 29 -15.96 -3.74 -4.38
CA ASN A 29 -17.22 -4.38 -4.73
C ASN A 29 -16.99 -5.24 -5.99
N PRO A 30 -17.90 -6.17 -6.31
CA PRO A 30 -17.83 -6.91 -7.56
C PRO A 30 -17.98 -5.98 -8.76
N GLY A 31 -17.23 -6.23 -9.83
CA GLY A 31 -17.45 -5.63 -11.13
C GLY A 31 -18.36 -6.50 -12.00
N GLU A 32 -18.51 -6.12 -13.27
CA GLU A 32 -19.39 -6.81 -14.22
C GLU A 32 -18.99 -8.28 -14.43
N SER A 33 -17.70 -8.55 -14.59
CA SER A 33 -17.17 -9.89 -14.83
C SER A 33 -17.38 -10.80 -13.62
N GLU A 34 -17.21 -10.27 -12.40
CA GLU A 34 -17.48 -10.98 -11.17
C GLU A 34 -18.96 -11.39 -11.05
N GLU A 35 -19.90 -10.48 -11.38
CA GLU A 35 -21.35 -10.79 -11.37
C GLU A 35 -21.74 -11.82 -12.43
N ARG A 36 -21.17 -11.72 -13.64
CA ARG A 36 -21.47 -12.66 -14.74
C ARG A 36 -20.83 -14.03 -14.57
N GLY A 37 -19.88 -14.19 -13.64
CA GLY A 37 -19.09 -15.42 -13.55
C GLY A 37 -18.19 -15.59 -14.78
N GLU A 38 -17.50 -14.55 -15.21
CA GLU A 38 -16.61 -14.59 -16.37
C GLU A 38 -15.20 -14.21 -15.97
N ARG A 39 -14.25 -15.13 -16.12
CA ARG A 39 -12.85 -14.90 -15.80
C ARG A 39 -12.08 -14.48 -17.04
N LEU A 40 -11.42 -13.33 -16.95
CA LEU A 40 -10.47 -12.89 -17.97
C LEU A 40 -9.22 -13.77 -17.90
N VAL A 41 -8.93 -14.51 -18.98
CA VAL A 41 -7.79 -15.43 -19.06
C VAL A 41 -6.68 -14.95 -19.99
N GLU A 42 -6.99 -14.12 -20.97
CA GLU A 42 -6.01 -13.63 -21.94
C GLU A 42 -6.46 -12.31 -22.59
N TYR A 43 -5.50 -11.56 -23.15
CA TYR A 43 -5.77 -10.55 -24.17
C TYR A 43 -5.24 -11.01 -25.53
N LYS A 44 -6.13 -11.27 -26.48
CA LYS A 44 -5.78 -11.67 -27.85
C LYS A 44 -6.02 -10.49 -28.79
N TYR A 45 -4.96 -9.98 -29.40
CA TYR A 45 -4.99 -8.76 -30.24
C TYR A 45 -5.62 -7.54 -29.53
N GLY A 46 -5.36 -7.40 -28.22
CA GLY A 46 -5.91 -6.33 -27.39
C GLY A 46 -7.37 -6.55 -26.95
N GLN A 47 -8.03 -7.61 -27.42
CA GLN A 47 -9.39 -7.98 -26.99
C GLN A 47 -9.33 -8.95 -25.81
N PRO A 48 -10.12 -8.70 -24.74
CA PRO A 48 -10.17 -9.61 -23.59
C PRO A 48 -10.88 -10.92 -23.96
N ILE A 49 -10.28 -12.05 -23.61
CA ILE A 49 -10.85 -13.39 -23.74
C ILE A 49 -11.28 -13.86 -22.36
N TYR A 50 -12.57 -14.17 -22.23
CA TYR A 50 -13.17 -14.64 -20.97
C TYR A 50 -13.54 -16.12 -21.04
N GLU A 51 -13.45 -16.80 -19.91
CA GLU A 51 -13.96 -18.15 -19.70
C GLU A 51 -15.04 -18.15 -18.61
N PRO A 52 -16.09 -18.97 -18.72
CA PRO A 52 -17.08 -19.12 -17.66
C PRO A 52 -16.46 -19.63 -16.35
N CYS A 53 -16.92 -19.13 -15.22
CA CYS A 53 -16.57 -19.55 -13.88
C CYS A 53 -17.74 -19.26 -12.91
N GLU A 54 -17.67 -19.79 -11.70
CA GLU A 54 -18.61 -19.37 -10.65
C GLU A 54 -18.41 -17.88 -10.33
N PRO A 55 -19.49 -17.11 -10.08
CA PRO A 55 -19.41 -15.74 -9.58
C PRO A 55 -18.50 -15.68 -8.35
N GLN A 56 -17.37 -14.99 -8.50
CA GLN A 56 -16.35 -14.89 -7.45
C GLN A 56 -15.55 -13.58 -7.62
N PRO A 57 -14.85 -13.11 -6.58
CA PRO A 57 -14.20 -11.81 -6.59
C PRO A 57 -12.99 -11.79 -7.53
N MET A 58 -12.72 -10.61 -8.11
CA MET A 58 -11.49 -10.31 -8.83
C MET A 58 -11.23 -11.32 -9.96
N VAL A 59 -12.17 -11.46 -10.88
CA VAL A 59 -12.03 -12.30 -12.09
C VAL A 59 -11.97 -11.49 -13.38
N GLY A 60 -12.29 -10.19 -13.32
CA GLY A 60 -12.12 -9.27 -14.45
C GLY A 60 -10.68 -8.78 -14.62
N LYS A 61 -10.52 -7.58 -15.20
CA LYS A 61 -9.21 -6.95 -15.50
C LYS A 61 -8.29 -6.86 -14.28
N THR A 62 -8.85 -6.51 -13.12
CA THR A 62 -8.11 -6.45 -11.86
C THR A 62 -7.56 -7.82 -11.47
N GLY A 63 -8.40 -8.87 -11.52
CA GLY A 63 -8.01 -10.25 -11.25
C GLY A 63 -6.90 -10.76 -12.17
N PHE A 64 -7.04 -10.50 -13.47
CA PHE A 64 -6.03 -10.86 -14.45
C PHE A 64 -4.67 -10.19 -14.18
N ALA A 65 -4.68 -8.89 -13.83
CA ALA A 65 -3.46 -8.18 -13.44
C ALA A 65 -2.85 -8.77 -12.16
N MET A 66 -3.69 -9.10 -11.17
CA MET A 66 -3.25 -9.77 -9.94
C MET A 66 -2.52 -11.07 -10.26
N ASP A 67 -3.18 -11.98 -10.98
CA ASP A 67 -2.64 -13.30 -11.30
C ASP A 67 -1.32 -13.23 -12.08
N ARG A 68 -1.23 -12.33 -13.06
CA ARG A 68 -0.07 -12.23 -13.95
C ARG A 68 1.12 -11.50 -13.36
N GLU A 69 0.89 -10.47 -12.55
CA GLU A 69 1.95 -9.52 -12.18
C GLU A 69 2.14 -9.41 -10.67
N TYR A 70 1.06 -9.21 -9.90
CA TYR A 70 1.17 -8.87 -8.48
C TYR A 70 1.30 -10.09 -7.57
N PHE A 71 0.61 -11.18 -7.89
CA PHE A 71 0.74 -12.47 -7.20
C PHE A 71 2.15 -13.03 -7.30
N PRO A 72 2.79 -13.11 -8.48
CA PRO A 72 4.20 -13.52 -8.58
C PRO A 72 5.15 -12.66 -7.71
N ILE A 73 4.99 -11.33 -7.71
CA ILE A 73 5.79 -10.41 -6.88
C ILE A 73 5.61 -10.72 -5.38
N ALA A 74 4.38 -11.04 -4.98
CA ALA A 74 4.04 -11.38 -3.61
C ALA A 74 4.30 -12.85 -3.24
N THR A 75 4.83 -13.66 -4.15
CA THR A 75 4.96 -15.13 -4.01
C THR A 75 3.62 -15.83 -3.71
N LEU A 76 2.54 -15.29 -4.28
CA LEU A 76 1.18 -15.79 -4.16
C LEU A 76 0.72 -16.39 -5.48
N THR A 77 -0.39 -17.13 -5.41
CA THR A 77 -1.14 -17.66 -6.53
C THR A 77 -2.62 -17.63 -6.15
N ARG A 78 -3.53 -17.64 -7.13
CA ARG A 78 -4.98 -17.56 -6.84
C ARG A 78 -5.47 -18.69 -5.94
N ASP A 79 -4.88 -19.87 -6.06
CA ASP A 79 -5.19 -21.06 -5.27
C ASP A 79 -4.63 -21.02 -3.84
N ASN A 80 -3.74 -20.09 -3.49
CA ASN A 80 -3.15 -20.01 -2.14
C ASN A 80 -3.58 -18.77 -1.33
N VAL A 81 -4.56 -18.03 -1.84
CA VAL A 81 -5.16 -16.85 -1.19
C VAL A 81 -6.66 -17.02 -1.00
N SER A 82 -7.22 -16.30 -0.04
CA SER A 82 -8.64 -15.99 -0.03
C SER A 82 -8.86 -14.62 -0.68
N LEU A 83 -9.98 -14.45 -1.39
CA LEU A 83 -10.34 -13.21 -2.06
C LEU A 83 -11.74 -12.78 -1.66
N GLY A 84 -11.92 -11.49 -1.41
CA GLY A 84 -13.19 -10.92 -1.01
C GLY A 84 -13.30 -9.46 -1.38
N ASN A 85 -14.47 -8.90 -1.13
CA ASN A 85 -14.74 -7.47 -1.32
C ASN A 85 -15.21 -6.85 0.00
N GLY A 86 -15.32 -5.52 0.09
CA GLY A 86 -16.05 -4.87 1.19
C GLY A 86 -17.56 -5.08 1.02
N LEU A 87 -18.05 -4.86 -0.20
CA LEU A 87 -19.44 -5.10 -0.59
C LEU A 87 -19.56 -6.42 -1.36
N ARG A 88 -20.67 -7.15 -1.20
CA ARG A 88 -20.92 -8.39 -1.98
C ARG A 88 -21.76 -8.16 -3.24
N CYS A 89 -22.29 -6.96 -3.45
CA CYS A 89 -23.12 -6.63 -4.61
C CYS A 89 -22.54 -5.44 -5.39
N ARG A 90 -22.73 -5.40 -6.71
CA ARG A 90 -22.40 -4.24 -7.54
C ARG A 90 -23.51 -3.20 -7.44
N ILE A 91 -23.21 -2.08 -6.80
CA ILE A 91 -24.20 -1.03 -6.52
C ILE A 91 -24.71 -0.45 -7.84
N ASN A 92 -26.02 -0.56 -8.09
CA ASN A 92 -26.69 -0.05 -9.29
C ASN A 92 -26.06 -0.55 -10.61
N HIS A 93 -25.52 -1.78 -10.61
CA HIS A 93 -24.78 -2.37 -11.75
C HIS A 93 -23.62 -1.48 -12.25
N LYS A 94 -22.99 -0.71 -11.35
CA LYS A 94 -21.87 0.17 -11.66
C LYS A 94 -20.63 -0.21 -10.85
N ASP A 95 -19.46 -0.07 -11.47
CA ASP A 95 -18.18 -0.27 -10.80
C ASP A 95 -17.82 0.89 -9.86
N LYS A 96 -18.45 2.06 -10.07
CA LYS A 96 -18.24 3.24 -9.23
C LYS A 96 -19.27 3.25 -8.10
N VAL A 97 -18.78 3.19 -6.87
CA VAL A 97 -19.59 3.32 -5.65
C VAL A 97 -19.61 4.77 -5.14
N PRO A 98 -20.59 5.13 -4.28
CA PRO A 98 -20.57 6.41 -3.56
C PRO A 98 -19.28 6.61 -2.75
N PRO A 99 -18.93 7.85 -2.36
CA PRO A 99 -17.77 8.09 -1.49
C PRO A 99 -18.00 7.52 -0.08
N LEU A 100 -16.93 7.16 0.62
CA LEU A 100 -16.98 6.54 1.95
C LEU A 100 -17.75 7.36 3.01
N LYS A 101 -17.82 8.69 2.85
CA LYS A 101 -18.60 9.58 3.72
C LYS A 101 -20.11 9.36 3.63
N ASN A 102 -20.60 8.68 2.59
CA ASN A 102 -22.01 8.33 2.46
C ASN A 102 -22.40 7.32 3.56
N VAL A 103 -23.46 7.63 4.32
CA VAL A 103 -23.90 6.82 5.46
C VAL A 103 -24.47 5.47 5.00
N GLU A 104 -25.35 5.46 3.99
CA GLU A 104 -25.96 4.24 3.45
C GLU A 104 -24.90 3.24 2.95
N LEU A 105 -23.82 3.73 2.34
CA LEU A 105 -22.68 2.91 1.94
C LEU A 105 -22.01 2.23 3.11
N ARG A 106 -21.83 2.95 4.22
CA ARG A 106 -21.23 2.36 5.42
C ARG A 106 -22.17 1.36 6.09
N GLU A 107 -23.47 1.62 6.09
CA GLU A 107 -24.48 0.67 6.54
C GLU A 107 -24.48 -0.60 5.68
N ALA A 108 -24.38 -0.47 4.35
CA ALA A 108 -24.25 -1.61 3.44
C ALA A 108 -22.96 -2.41 3.66
N LEU A 109 -21.83 -1.72 3.84
CA LEU A 109 -20.54 -2.35 4.16
C LEU A 109 -20.63 -3.13 5.48
N ALA A 110 -21.17 -2.50 6.52
CA ALA A 110 -21.36 -3.12 7.82
C ALA A 110 -22.26 -4.36 7.69
N HIS A 111 -23.41 -4.25 7.03
CA HIS A 111 -24.28 -5.40 6.77
C HIS A 111 -23.54 -6.53 6.03
N CYS A 112 -22.87 -6.22 4.91
CA CYS A 112 -22.13 -7.22 4.14
C CYS A 112 -21.07 -7.91 4.99
N HIS A 113 -20.39 -7.13 5.83
CA HIS A 113 -19.38 -7.65 6.74
C HIS A 113 -20.02 -8.58 7.78
N TYR A 114 -20.99 -8.12 8.56
CA TYR A 114 -21.66 -8.91 9.60
C TYR A 114 -22.30 -10.20 9.08
N ALA A 115 -22.90 -10.16 7.89
CA ALA A 115 -23.69 -11.28 7.37
C ALA A 115 -22.85 -12.31 6.59
N HIS A 116 -21.75 -11.89 5.96
CA HIS A 116 -21.09 -12.71 4.94
C HIS A 116 -19.57 -12.79 5.05
N TYR A 117 -18.93 -11.91 5.84
CA TYR A 117 -17.49 -11.95 5.99
C TYR A 117 -17.06 -13.19 6.79
N LYS A 118 -16.07 -13.91 6.25
CA LYS A 118 -15.42 -15.03 6.92
C LYS A 118 -13.92 -14.92 6.74
N LEU A 119 -13.18 -14.68 7.83
CA LEU A 119 -11.73 -14.72 7.84
C LEU A 119 -11.25 -16.17 8.06
N PRO A 120 -10.46 -16.77 7.14
CA PRO A 120 -9.86 -18.07 7.38
C PRO A 120 -8.95 -18.07 8.61
N GLU A 121 -9.01 -19.11 9.43
CA GLU A 121 -8.23 -19.24 10.67
C GLU A 121 -6.71 -19.16 10.44
N LYS A 122 -6.23 -19.66 9.29
CA LYS A 122 -4.82 -19.65 8.92
C LYS A 122 -4.33 -18.31 8.38
N THR A 123 -5.20 -17.30 8.27
CA THR A 123 -4.81 -15.98 7.78
C THR A 123 -3.78 -15.34 8.70
N LYS A 124 -2.69 -14.84 8.10
CA LYS A 124 -1.60 -14.13 8.76
C LYS A 124 -1.43 -12.70 8.27
N LEU A 125 -2.15 -12.32 7.22
CA LEU A 125 -2.14 -10.99 6.63
C LEU A 125 -3.46 -10.74 5.90
N VAL A 126 -4.05 -9.57 6.13
CA VAL A 126 -5.11 -9.04 5.28
C VAL A 126 -4.50 -8.00 4.34
N VAL A 127 -4.83 -8.04 3.06
CA VAL A 127 -4.44 -7.01 2.08
C VAL A 127 -5.68 -6.23 1.70
N ALA A 128 -5.78 -5.00 2.19
CA ALA A 128 -6.89 -4.11 1.94
C ALA A 128 -6.63 -3.28 0.67
N GLN A 129 -7.39 -3.55 -0.41
CA GLN A 129 -7.27 -2.84 -1.67
C GLN A 129 -8.26 -1.68 -1.77
N GLY A 130 -7.75 -0.47 -1.87
CA GLY A 130 -8.57 0.73 -2.02
C GLY A 130 -9.23 1.19 -0.72
N GLU A 131 -9.99 2.28 -0.82
CA GLU A 131 -10.61 2.95 0.33
C GLU A 131 -11.64 2.08 1.05
N LEU A 132 -12.49 1.35 0.33
CA LEU A 132 -13.52 0.51 0.96
C LEU A 132 -12.92 -0.75 1.59
N GLY A 133 -11.92 -1.38 0.96
CA GLY A 133 -11.19 -2.49 1.55
C GLY A 133 -10.45 -2.07 2.83
N LEU A 134 -9.86 -0.86 2.81
CA LEU A 134 -9.23 -0.25 3.98
C LEU A 134 -10.24 -0.06 5.11
N TYR A 135 -11.34 0.64 4.85
CA TYR A 135 -12.35 0.91 5.87
C TYR A 135 -12.97 -0.38 6.42
N ALA A 136 -13.29 -1.35 5.57
CA ALA A 136 -13.90 -2.60 6.00
C ALA A 136 -13.02 -3.40 6.97
N MET A 137 -11.68 -3.34 6.82
CA MET A 137 -10.73 -4.14 7.59
C MET A 137 -10.07 -3.38 8.75
N THR A 138 -10.18 -2.04 8.78
CA THR A 138 -9.46 -1.19 9.75
C THR A 138 -10.30 -0.06 10.35
N GLN A 139 -11.45 0.26 9.75
CA GLN A 139 -12.25 1.45 10.04
C GLN A 139 -11.54 2.81 9.78
N GLU A 140 -10.39 2.79 9.09
CA GLU A 140 -9.66 3.98 8.64
C GLU A 140 -10.23 4.59 7.35
N GLY A 141 -9.89 5.86 7.08
CA GLY A 141 -10.26 6.58 5.85
C GLY A 141 -11.44 7.54 5.97
N LEU A 142 -12.05 7.65 7.16
CA LEU A 142 -13.10 8.64 7.44
C LEU A 142 -12.56 9.98 7.95
N ASP A 143 -11.46 9.93 8.68
CA ASP A 143 -10.87 11.10 9.32
C ASP A 143 -10.23 12.04 8.30
N ALA A 144 -10.26 13.33 8.58
CA ALA A 144 -9.67 14.33 7.68
C ALA A 144 -8.17 14.07 7.50
N GLY A 145 -7.71 14.00 6.25
CA GLY A 145 -6.32 13.73 5.90
C GLY A 145 -5.94 12.23 5.87
N VAL A 146 -6.82 11.34 6.31
CA VAL A 146 -6.61 9.89 6.23
C VAL A 146 -7.31 9.35 4.98
N SER A 147 -6.54 8.76 4.06
CA SER A 147 -7.04 8.17 2.82
C SER A 147 -6.21 6.95 2.44
N ILE A 148 -6.65 6.18 1.43
CA ILE A 148 -5.82 5.09 0.90
C ILE A 148 -4.45 5.59 0.45
N THR A 149 -4.35 6.81 -0.08
CA THR A 149 -3.08 7.40 -0.51
C THR A 149 -2.10 7.61 0.64
N SER A 150 -2.58 8.05 1.81
CA SER A 150 -1.74 8.25 3.00
C SER A 150 -1.42 6.94 3.72
N CYS A 151 -2.32 5.96 3.63
CA CYS A 151 -2.17 4.67 4.32
C CYS A 151 -1.42 3.62 3.49
N ARG A 152 -1.42 3.70 2.16
CA ARG A 152 -0.89 2.63 1.32
C ARG A 152 0.59 2.36 1.59
N GLY A 153 0.93 1.08 1.59
CA GLY A 153 2.26 0.61 1.89
C GLY A 153 2.61 0.58 3.38
N TRP A 154 1.73 1.05 4.25
CA TRP A 154 1.79 0.84 5.69
C TRP A 154 0.96 -0.37 6.09
N VAL A 155 1.30 -0.92 7.24
CA VAL A 155 0.48 -1.95 7.89
C VAL A 155 -0.26 -1.32 9.06
N LEU A 156 -1.53 -1.67 9.16
CA LEU A 156 -2.49 -1.16 10.12
C LEU A 156 -3.01 -2.31 11.00
N PRO A 157 -3.57 -2.02 12.18
CA PRO A 157 -4.23 -3.04 12.98
C PRO A 157 -5.44 -3.59 12.23
N TYR A 158 -5.70 -4.88 12.39
CA TYR A 158 -6.95 -5.47 11.96
C TYR A 158 -8.06 -5.13 12.96
N THR A 159 -8.97 -4.27 12.52
CA THR A 159 -10.12 -3.78 13.28
C THR A 159 -11.34 -3.77 12.37
N PRO A 160 -11.83 -4.96 11.99
CA PRO A 160 -12.98 -5.11 11.11
C PRO A 160 -14.23 -4.42 11.67
N LEU A 161 -15.24 -4.22 10.82
CA LEU A 161 -16.44 -3.44 11.18
C LEU A 161 -17.25 -4.02 12.34
N ASP A 162 -17.05 -5.31 12.67
CA ASP A 162 -17.69 -5.99 13.80
C ASP A 162 -16.91 -5.90 15.11
N GLN A 163 -15.77 -5.20 15.11
CA GLN A 163 -14.92 -5.00 16.27
C GLN A 163 -14.76 -3.51 16.59
N PRO A 164 -14.49 -3.15 17.86
CA PRO A 164 -14.13 -1.78 18.20
C PRO A 164 -12.88 -1.31 17.44
N ARG A 165 -12.92 -0.10 16.86
CA ARG A 165 -11.76 0.51 16.23
C ARG A 165 -10.63 0.70 17.25
N LEU A 166 -9.42 0.29 16.88
CA LEU A 166 -8.21 0.60 17.62
C LEU A 166 -7.57 1.83 17.02
N VAL A 167 -7.62 2.93 17.77
CA VAL A 167 -6.95 4.17 17.41
C VAL A 167 -5.50 4.06 17.84
N ILE A 168 -4.57 4.26 16.91
CA ILE A 168 -3.13 4.21 17.20
C ILE A 168 -2.52 5.54 16.80
N SER A 169 -1.78 6.15 17.72
CA SER A 169 -1.08 7.43 17.51
C SER A 169 0.27 7.28 16.81
N ASP A 170 0.83 6.06 16.81
CA ASP A 170 2.20 5.77 16.37
C ASP A 170 2.26 4.77 15.19
N ILE A 171 3.46 4.57 14.64
CA ILE A 171 3.72 3.52 13.64
C ILE A 171 3.40 2.15 14.26
N TRP A 172 2.30 1.54 13.81
CA TRP A 172 1.88 0.24 14.30
C TRP A 172 2.88 -0.85 13.92
N THR A 173 3.20 -1.71 14.88
CA THR A 173 3.93 -2.96 14.63
C THR A 173 3.13 -4.14 15.18
N PRO A 174 3.11 -5.31 14.49
CA PRO A 174 2.38 -6.49 14.95
C PRO A 174 2.72 -6.94 16.38
N ARG A 175 3.91 -6.62 16.88
CA ARG A 175 4.34 -6.98 18.25
C ARG A 175 3.61 -6.18 19.34
N GLN A 176 3.16 -4.96 19.05
CA GLN A 176 2.47 -4.10 20.02
C GLN A 176 1.02 -4.56 20.26
N ALA A 177 0.40 -5.21 19.27
CA ALA A 177 -1.00 -5.65 19.33
C ALA A 177 -1.30 -6.65 20.47
N LYS A 178 -0.32 -7.50 20.83
CA LYS A 178 -0.45 -8.48 21.94
C LYS A 178 -0.86 -7.86 23.27
N TYR A 179 -0.51 -6.60 23.51
CA TYR A 179 -0.71 -5.95 24.79
C TYR A 179 -1.98 -5.08 24.86
N LEU A 180 -2.58 -4.75 23.72
CA LEU A 180 -3.64 -3.71 23.65
C LEU A 180 -5.06 -4.25 23.48
N ALA A 181 -5.27 -5.43 22.86
CA ALA A 181 -6.63 -5.82 22.45
C ALA A 181 -6.94 -7.34 22.38
N GLY A 182 -6.06 -8.21 22.88
CA GLY A 182 -6.25 -9.67 22.78
C GLY A 182 -5.83 -10.27 21.42
N ALA A 183 -6.03 -11.59 21.26
CA ALA A 183 -5.34 -12.42 20.25
C ALA A 183 -5.67 -12.11 18.77
N LEU A 184 -6.83 -11.54 18.44
CA LEU A 184 -7.22 -11.27 17.04
C LEU A 184 -6.58 -10.01 16.45
N CYS A 185 -6.09 -9.09 17.28
CA CYS A 185 -5.38 -7.90 16.84
C CYS A 185 -3.98 -8.20 16.25
N GLU A 186 -3.54 -9.47 16.30
CA GLU A 186 -2.24 -9.89 15.76
C GLU A 186 -2.18 -9.90 14.23
N ILE A 187 -3.32 -9.90 13.54
CA ILE A 187 -3.34 -9.97 12.08
C ILE A 187 -3.06 -8.58 11.51
N PRO A 188 -1.95 -8.36 10.80
CA PRO A 188 -1.69 -7.10 10.10
C PRO A 188 -2.66 -6.89 8.94
N VAL A 189 -3.01 -5.62 8.67
CA VAL A 189 -3.66 -5.19 7.43
C VAL A 189 -2.70 -4.35 6.60
N LEU A 190 -2.23 -4.87 5.46
CA LEU A 190 -1.47 -4.08 4.50
C LEU A 190 -2.44 -3.30 3.60
N ALA A 191 -2.40 -1.98 3.69
CA ALA A 191 -3.17 -1.12 2.79
C ALA A 191 -2.44 -0.99 1.45
N VAL A 192 -3.16 -1.18 0.34
CA VAL A 192 -2.63 -1.00 -1.01
C VAL A 192 -3.65 -0.28 -1.89
N ASN A 193 -3.16 0.42 -2.93
CA ASN A 193 -4.07 0.96 -3.93
C ASN A 193 -4.87 -0.15 -4.60
N HIS A 194 -6.16 0.12 -4.87
CA HIS A 194 -6.95 -0.77 -5.70
C HIS A 194 -6.32 -0.85 -7.10
N LEU A 195 -6.07 -2.04 -7.63
CA LEU A 195 -5.31 -2.16 -8.88
C LEU A 195 -6.02 -1.54 -10.08
N ALA A 196 -7.36 -1.44 -10.06
CA ALA A 196 -8.09 -0.68 -11.09
C ALA A 196 -7.66 0.81 -11.20
N TYR A 197 -7.07 1.38 -10.15
CA TYR A 197 -6.48 2.72 -10.18
C TYR A 197 -5.31 2.81 -11.16
N ILE A 198 -4.52 1.75 -11.28
CA ILE A 198 -3.32 1.69 -12.15
C ILE A 198 -3.71 1.73 -13.62
N PHE A 199 -4.86 1.18 -13.99
CA PHE A 199 -5.38 1.27 -15.36
C PHE A 199 -5.70 2.71 -15.79
N ARG A 200 -5.96 3.59 -14.82
CA ARG A 200 -6.17 5.03 -15.06
C ARG A 200 -4.88 5.83 -14.92
N TYR A 201 -3.99 5.38 -14.05
CA TYR A 201 -2.73 6.05 -13.73
C TYR A 201 -1.56 5.04 -13.78
N PRO A 202 -1.00 4.74 -14.96
CA PRO A 202 0.03 3.71 -15.10
C PRO A 202 1.29 3.95 -14.25
N THR A 203 1.62 5.22 -13.95
CA THR A 203 2.73 5.58 -13.05
C THR A 203 2.55 5.04 -11.63
N ALA A 204 1.30 4.78 -11.20
CA ALA A 204 1.01 4.16 -9.92
C ALA A 204 1.44 2.69 -9.83
N ALA A 205 1.74 2.03 -10.96
CA ALA A 205 2.19 0.65 -10.99
C ALA A 205 3.48 0.44 -10.18
N MET A 206 4.42 1.38 -10.26
CA MET A 206 5.69 1.28 -9.52
C MET A 206 5.46 1.19 -8.01
N TYR A 207 4.58 2.05 -7.49
CA TYR A 207 4.24 2.09 -6.07
C TYR A 207 3.44 0.86 -5.64
N ALA A 208 2.48 0.42 -6.45
CA ALA A 208 1.73 -0.80 -6.20
C ALA A 208 2.66 -2.02 -6.13
N LYS A 209 3.54 -2.21 -7.11
CA LYS A 209 4.53 -3.31 -7.09
C LYS A 209 5.38 -3.29 -5.82
N SER A 210 5.84 -2.11 -5.41
CA SER A 210 6.59 -1.93 -4.16
C SER A 210 5.80 -2.36 -2.92
N ASP A 211 4.49 -2.07 -2.87
CA ASP A 211 3.64 -2.51 -1.75
C ASP A 211 3.42 -4.03 -1.76
N TRP A 212 3.12 -4.61 -2.92
CA TRP A 212 2.90 -6.04 -3.05
C TRP A 212 4.17 -6.84 -2.74
N ALA A 213 5.35 -6.32 -3.07
CA ALA A 213 6.63 -6.91 -2.69
C ALA A 213 6.88 -6.94 -1.16
N LYS A 214 6.09 -6.23 -0.36
CA LYS A 214 6.15 -6.31 1.11
C LYS A 214 5.47 -7.55 1.64
N ILE A 215 4.48 -8.12 0.95
CA ILE A 215 3.69 -9.27 1.40
C ILE A 215 4.57 -10.45 1.88
N PRO A 216 5.50 -11.00 1.07
CA PRO A 216 6.34 -12.11 1.52
C PRO A 216 7.20 -11.74 2.72
N ARG A 217 7.63 -10.48 2.82
CA ARG A 217 8.45 -9.97 3.92
C ARG A 217 7.65 -9.84 5.21
N ILE A 218 6.40 -9.40 5.12
CA ILE A 218 5.45 -9.35 6.24
C ILE A 218 5.16 -10.76 6.73
N LEU A 219 4.84 -11.70 5.82
CA LEU A 219 4.59 -13.10 6.16
C LEU A 219 5.79 -13.81 6.78
N ALA A 220 7.00 -13.36 6.47
CA ALA A 220 8.25 -13.83 7.08
C ALA A 220 8.62 -13.08 8.37
N GLY A 221 7.85 -12.07 8.79
CA GLY A 221 8.15 -11.25 9.98
C GLY A 221 9.38 -10.34 9.82
N THR A 222 9.81 -10.06 8.58
CA THR A 222 10.98 -9.23 8.25
C THR A 222 10.61 -7.80 7.83
N TRP A 223 9.32 -7.46 7.87
CA TRP A 223 8.78 -6.12 7.60
C TRP A 223 7.71 -5.73 8.66
N PRO A 224 7.65 -4.47 9.12
CA PRO A 224 8.56 -3.37 8.77
C PRO A 224 9.99 -3.68 9.21
N ARG A 225 10.97 -3.20 8.43
CA ARG A 225 12.36 -3.31 8.88
C ARG A 225 12.48 -2.51 10.16
N LYS A 226 13.27 -3.00 11.11
CA LYS A 226 13.73 -2.16 12.21
C LYS A 226 14.27 -0.87 11.59
N PRO A 227 13.84 0.32 12.06
CA PRO A 227 14.39 1.57 11.57
C PRO A 227 15.91 1.49 11.56
N THR A 228 16.52 1.77 10.41
CA THR A 228 17.96 1.97 10.33
C THR A 228 18.31 3.07 11.35
N PRO A 229 19.31 2.87 12.22
CA PRO A 229 19.80 3.95 13.06
C PRO A 229 20.16 5.16 12.20
N ILE A 230 19.56 6.31 12.50
CA ILE A 230 19.90 7.56 11.83
C ILE A 230 21.19 8.05 12.47
N LEU A 231 22.24 8.18 11.66
CA LEU A 231 23.50 8.76 12.09
C LEU A 231 23.48 10.27 11.84
N ASP A 232 23.93 11.04 12.81
CA ASP A 232 23.92 12.50 12.78
C ASP A 232 25.22 13.12 12.25
N VAL A 233 26.26 12.32 12.07
CA VAL A 233 27.56 12.76 11.55
C VAL A 233 27.69 12.51 10.04
N PRO A 234 28.49 13.31 9.31
CA PRO A 234 28.84 13.04 7.91
C PRO A 234 29.51 11.67 7.73
N PRO A 235 29.40 11.04 6.55
CA PRO A 235 30.23 9.88 6.24
C PRO A 235 31.69 10.32 6.05
N VAL A 236 32.64 9.48 6.46
CA VAL A 236 34.08 9.75 6.20
C VAL A 236 34.40 9.68 4.70
N VAL A 237 33.73 8.77 3.99
CA VAL A 237 33.85 8.57 2.53
C VAL A 237 32.48 8.71 1.91
N LEU A 238 32.36 9.52 0.86
CA LEU A 238 31.11 9.70 0.15
C LEU A 238 30.72 8.40 -0.59
N PRO A 239 29.52 7.86 -0.39
CA PRO A 239 29.07 6.65 -1.08
C PRO A 239 28.96 6.90 -2.58
N ARG A 240 29.30 5.88 -3.38
CA ARG A 240 29.21 5.97 -4.86
C ARG A 240 27.78 6.16 -5.36
N ARG A 241 26.80 5.53 -4.70
CA ARG A 241 25.37 5.62 -5.04
C ARG A 241 24.56 5.87 -3.78
N PHE A 242 23.76 6.92 -3.76
CA PHE A 242 22.97 7.28 -2.58
C PHE A 242 21.74 8.10 -2.95
N ALA A 243 20.68 7.98 -2.15
CA ALA A 243 19.63 8.99 -2.12
C ALA A 243 20.12 10.17 -1.29
N PHE A 244 19.80 11.38 -1.72
CA PHE A 244 20.22 12.62 -1.10
C PHE A 244 19.03 13.55 -0.99
N ASP A 245 18.96 14.32 0.09
CA ASP A 245 17.93 15.34 0.28
C ASP A 245 18.50 16.47 1.12
N THR A 246 17.99 17.67 0.94
CA THR A 246 18.46 18.87 1.64
C THR A 246 17.31 19.69 2.16
N GLU A 247 17.50 20.30 3.33
CA GLU A 247 16.54 21.26 3.89
C GLU A 247 17.21 22.62 3.97
N PHE A 248 16.60 23.63 3.36
CA PHE A 248 17.11 25.00 3.30
C PHE A 248 16.14 25.98 3.98
N ILE A 249 16.69 27.10 4.45
CA ILE A 249 15.91 28.34 4.64
C ILE A 249 16.15 29.21 3.41
N PRO A 250 15.22 29.25 2.43
CA PRO A 250 15.43 29.95 1.17
C PRO A 250 15.75 31.42 1.36
N GLU A 251 15.05 32.10 2.27
CA GLU A 251 15.19 33.55 2.51
C GLU A 251 16.58 33.93 3.05
N LYS A 252 17.31 32.97 3.60
CA LYS A 252 18.64 33.16 4.19
C LYS A 252 19.76 32.53 3.37
N GLY A 253 19.42 31.85 2.26
CA GLY A 253 20.39 31.09 1.46
C GLY A 253 21.17 30.08 2.30
N ARG A 254 20.51 29.43 3.27
CA ARG A 254 21.18 28.71 4.36
C ARG A 254 20.71 27.27 4.44
N LEU A 255 21.64 26.33 4.28
CA LEU A 255 21.41 24.90 4.55
C LEU A 255 21.12 24.70 6.04
N LEU A 256 20.07 23.95 6.37
CA LEU A 256 19.76 23.52 7.73
C LEU A 256 20.32 22.14 8.02
N ARG A 257 20.03 21.21 7.12
CA ARG A 257 20.49 19.83 7.21
C ARG A 257 20.50 19.21 5.83
N TYR A 258 21.24 18.11 5.72
CA TYR A 258 21.07 17.20 4.59
C TYR A 258 20.83 15.79 5.11
N SER A 259 20.14 14.99 4.30
CA SER A 259 19.98 13.57 4.56
C SER A 259 20.59 12.73 3.44
N MET A 260 21.09 11.57 3.80
CA MET A 260 21.65 10.59 2.87
C MET A 260 21.14 9.20 3.20
N ALA A 261 20.82 8.41 2.18
CA ALA A 261 20.54 6.99 2.36
C ALA A 261 21.31 6.15 1.33
N TYR A 262 22.06 5.15 1.80
CA TYR A 262 22.87 4.30 0.93
C TYR A 262 23.09 2.91 1.55
N PRO A 263 23.22 1.85 0.74
CA PRO A 263 23.63 0.55 1.24
C PRO A 263 25.10 0.57 1.66
N THR A 264 25.41 0.00 2.83
CA THR A 264 26.78 -0.24 3.27
C THR A 264 27.35 -1.45 2.55
N LEU A 265 28.66 -1.46 2.31
CA LEU A 265 29.36 -2.66 1.86
C LEU A 265 30.14 -3.26 3.03
N PRO A 266 30.24 -4.60 3.13
CA PRO A 266 29.68 -5.61 2.22
C PRO A 266 28.24 -6.04 2.58
N THR A 267 27.68 -5.58 3.70
CA THR A 267 26.43 -6.14 4.27
C THR A 267 25.17 -5.76 3.49
N ASN A 268 25.24 -4.75 2.63
CA ASN A 268 24.12 -4.18 1.88
C ASN A 268 23.00 -3.65 2.79
N GLU A 269 23.32 -3.35 4.05
CA GLU A 269 22.39 -2.75 5.00
C GLU A 269 22.21 -1.28 4.66
N LEU A 270 20.98 -0.79 4.70
CA LEU A 270 20.74 0.63 4.47
C LEU A 270 21.31 1.43 5.64
N CYS A 271 22.21 2.37 5.36
CA CYS A 271 22.65 3.43 6.27
C CYS A 271 21.86 4.71 5.93
N VAL A 272 21.32 5.36 6.96
CA VAL A 272 20.63 6.65 6.84
C VAL A 272 21.39 7.65 7.69
N ARG A 273 21.68 8.82 7.12
CA ARG A 273 22.30 9.94 7.81
C ARG A 273 21.41 11.16 7.72
N VAL A 274 21.27 11.90 8.80
CA VAL A 274 20.63 13.23 8.83
C VAL A 274 21.59 14.14 9.55
N VAL A 275 22.29 14.97 8.79
CA VAL A 275 23.39 15.78 9.29
C VAL A 275 22.93 17.22 9.37
N GLU A 276 22.81 17.72 10.59
CA GLU A 276 22.55 19.13 10.86
C GLU A 276 23.77 19.97 10.46
N ARG A 277 23.53 21.22 10.06
CA ARG A 277 24.55 22.13 9.56
C ARG A 277 25.75 22.25 10.49
N GLU A 278 25.52 22.44 11.79
CA GLU A 278 26.59 22.62 12.78
C GLU A 278 27.50 21.38 12.82
N MET A 279 26.92 20.20 12.61
CA MET A 279 27.68 18.95 12.51
C MET A 279 28.45 18.88 11.18
N ALA A 280 27.83 19.30 10.07
CA ALA A 280 28.50 19.35 8.77
C ALA A 280 29.70 20.32 8.76
N GLU A 281 29.56 21.49 9.38
CA GLU A 281 30.61 22.53 9.42
C GLU A 281 31.77 22.18 10.35
N SER A 282 31.51 21.39 11.39
CA SER A 282 32.54 20.94 12.35
C SER A 282 33.32 19.70 11.90
N HIS A 283 32.96 19.11 10.76
CA HIS A 283 33.56 17.89 10.24
C HIS A 283 34.28 18.16 8.92
N ILE A 284 35.35 17.39 8.69
CA ILE A 284 36.03 17.41 7.39
C ILE A 284 35.06 16.91 6.33
N PHE A 285 35.04 17.59 5.18
CA PHE A 285 34.21 17.18 4.05
C PHE A 285 34.50 15.71 3.68
N PRO A 286 33.47 14.88 3.40
CA PRO A 286 33.65 13.48 3.06
C PRO A 286 34.65 13.27 1.92
N THR A 287 35.54 12.30 2.04
CA THR A 287 36.47 11.95 0.97
C THR A 287 35.70 11.36 -0.21
N VAL A 288 35.89 11.92 -1.41
CA VAL A 288 35.27 11.43 -2.65
C VAL A 288 36.23 10.48 -3.36
N LEU A 289 36.01 9.17 -3.25
CA LEU A 289 36.86 8.17 -3.91
C LEU A 289 36.44 7.87 -5.35
N PHE A 290 35.17 8.12 -5.68
CA PHE A 290 34.59 7.89 -7.00
C PHE A 290 33.58 9.00 -7.31
N PRO A 291 33.30 9.29 -8.59
CA PRO A 291 32.20 10.18 -8.96
C PRO A 291 30.88 9.72 -8.30
N PRO A 292 30.24 10.56 -7.49
CA PRO A 292 28.99 10.21 -6.83
C PRO A 292 27.82 10.15 -7.82
N LEU A 293 26.86 9.26 -7.57
CA LEU A 293 25.60 9.17 -8.30
C LEU A 293 24.43 9.29 -7.31
N VAL A 294 23.70 10.39 -7.39
CA VAL A 294 22.46 10.59 -6.63
C VAL A 294 21.34 9.83 -7.35
N ILE A 295 20.81 8.79 -6.72
CA ILE A 295 19.82 7.88 -7.33
C ILE A 295 18.36 8.29 -7.03
N ALA A 296 18.18 9.14 -6.02
CA ALA A 296 16.91 9.74 -5.67
C ALA A 296 17.20 11.05 -4.94
N HIS A 297 16.52 12.10 -5.37
CA HIS A 297 16.50 13.42 -4.76
C HIS A 297 15.06 13.92 -4.89
N HIS A 298 14.52 14.63 -3.92
CA HIS A 298 13.22 15.28 -4.08
C HIS A 298 13.37 16.52 -4.99
N ILE A 299 13.82 16.28 -6.22
CA ILE A 299 14.22 17.30 -7.20
C ILE A 299 13.13 18.36 -7.41
N MET A 300 11.86 17.99 -7.31
CA MET A 300 10.73 18.93 -7.44
C MET A 300 10.70 20.03 -6.37
N ALA A 301 11.25 19.79 -5.17
CA ALA A 301 11.34 20.79 -4.11
C ALA A 301 12.58 21.69 -4.28
N ASP A 302 13.68 21.13 -4.79
CA ASP A 302 14.98 21.79 -4.82
C ASP A 302 15.37 22.37 -6.20
N ILE A 303 14.71 21.96 -7.30
CA ILE A 303 15.16 22.29 -8.66
C ILE A 303 15.13 23.79 -8.94
N GLY A 304 14.07 24.50 -8.53
CA GLY A 304 14.02 25.96 -8.72
C GLY A 304 15.11 26.69 -7.95
N TYR A 305 15.45 26.20 -6.75
CA TYR A 305 16.52 26.78 -5.94
C TYR A 305 17.92 26.44 -6.50
N LEU A 306 18.13 25.22 -6.96
CA LEU A 306 19.39 24.80 -7.57
C LEU A 306 19.62 25.50 -8.92
N GLU A 307 18.57 25.67 -9.72
CA GLU A 307 18.58 26.46 -10.96
C GLU A 307 18.98 27.91 -10.67
N ASP A 308 18.39 28.54 -9.64
CA ASP A 308 18.75 29.90 -9.22
C ASP A 308 20.19 29.99 -8.68
N LEU A 309 20.61 29.04 -7.83
CA LEU A 309 21.92 29.05 -7.16
C LEU A 309 23.08 28.83 -8.14
N PHE A 310 22.89 27.96 -9.14
CA PHE A 310 23.89 27.65 -10.15
C PHE A 310 23.71 28.42 -11.46
N ASN A 311 22.71 29.31 -11.53
CA ASN A 311 22.33 30.07 -12.71
C ASN A 311 22.09 29.17 -13.94
N LEU A 312 21.38 28.06 -13.71
CA LEU A 312 20.97 27.09 -14.73
C LEU A 312 19.60 27.50 -15.27
N LYS A 313 19.33 27.20 -16.54
CA LYS A 313 18.00 27.43 -17.11
C LYS A 313 17.07 26.27 -16.72
N PRO A 314 15.75 26.51 -16.67
CA PRO A 314 14.77 25.44 -16.47
C PRO A 314 14.99 24.26 -17.41
N GLY A 315 15.39 23.11 -16.86
CA GLY A 315 15.65 21.88 -17.61
C GLY A 315 17.07 21.65 -18.13
N ASP A 316 18.06 22.45 -17.71
CA ASP A 316 19.50 22.15 -17.84
C ASP A 316 19.96 21.05 -16.85
#